data_AF-A0A4S4BDI7-F1
#
_entry.id   AF-A0A4S4BDI7-F1
#
_cell.length_a   1.000
_cell.length_b   1.000
_cell.length_c   1.000
_cell.angle_alpha   90.00
_cell.angle_beta   90.00
_cell.angle_gamma   90.00
#
_symmetry.space_group_name_H-M   'P 1'
#
loop_
_entity.id
_entity.type
_entity.pdbx_description
1 polymer ?
#
loop_
_entity_poly.entity_id
_entity_poly.type
_entity_poly.pdbx_seq_one_letter_code
_entity_poly.pdbx_strand_id
1 'polypeptide(L)'
;MTSNVMISADSDAALLRTLAGSRMGGASLPTADELGQCVRPFLPVLFALADRAGVADREAAVFAMLDEVQHWCHCWESTGLPARAWVVGMAQKRLRQYQLSNQH
;
A
#
# COMPACT_ATOMS: atom_id res chain seq x y z
N MET A 1 -12.86 26.28 12.38
CA MET A 1 -13.22 25.82 11.02
C MET A 1 -12.51 24.49 10.77
N THR A 2 -13.20 23.39 11.05
CA THR A 2 -12.67 22.01 10.99
C THR A 2 -13.04 21.37 9.65
N SER A 3 -12.38 21.82 8.58
CA SER A 3 -12.44 21.15 7.28
C SER A 3 -11.02 20.67 6.99
N ASN A 4 -10.69 19.39 7.19
CA ASN A 4 -9.51 18.79 6.54
C ASN A 4 -9.29 17.27 6.63
N VAL A 5 -10.18 16.46 7.24
CA VAL A 5 -9.89 15.00 7.38
C VAL A 5 -10.82 14.09 6.57
N MET A 6 -12.00 14.56 6.13
CA MET A 6 -12.93 13.71 5.37
C MET A 6 -12.55 13.50 3.90
N ILE A 7 -11.64 14.30 3.32
CA ILE A 7 -11.26 14.18 1.89
C ILE A 7 -10.27 13.01 1.65
N SER A 8 -9.62 12.51 2.70
CA SER A 8 -8.52 11.53 2.56
C SER A 8 -8.98 10.10 2.30
N ALA A 9 -10.08 9.65 2.92
CA ALA A 9 -10.46 8.23 2.87
C ALA A 9 -11.06 7.82 1.53
N ASP A 10 -11.91 8.68 0.94
CA ASP A 10 -12.50 8.44 -0.38
C ASP A 10 -11.43 8.50 -1.49
N SER A 11 -10.43 9.37 -1.30
CA SER A 11 -9.29 9.47 -2.23
C SER A 11 -8.42 8.21 -2.17
N ASP A 12 -8.07 7.72 -0.96
CA ASP A 12 -7.29 6.50 -0.79
C ASP A 12 -8.04 5.27 -1.37
N ALA A 13 -9.36 5.22 -1.24
CA ALA A 13 -10.21 4.19 -1.82
C ALA A 13 -10.21 4.22 -3.35
N ALA A 14 -10.31 5.40 -3.96
CA ALA A 14 -10.22 5.56 -5.42
C ALA A 14 -8.87 5.07 -5.96
N LEU A 15 -7.77 5.38 -5.27
CA LEU A 15 -6.43 4.94 -5.66
C LEU A 15 -6.28 3.42 -5.61
N LEU A 16 -6.81 2.76 -4.57
CA LEU A 16 -6.80 1.29 -4.50
C LEU A 16 -7.68 0.64 -5.58
N ARG A 17 -8.81 1.25 -5.95
CA ARG A 17 -9.65 0.76 -7.06
C ARG A 17 -8.95 0.89 -8.40
N THR A 18 -8.26 2.00 -8.65
CA THR A 18 -7.43 2.16 -9.85
C THR A 18 -6.36 1.08 -9.89
N LEU A 19 -5.65 0.86 -8.78
CA LEU A 19 -4.62 -0.17 -8.65
C LEU A 19 -5.17 -1.59 -8.92
N ALA A 20 -6.36 -1.90 -8.39
CA ALA A 20 -7.03 -3.18 -8.59
C ALA A 20 -7.55 -3.38 -10.02
N GLY A 21 -8.14 -2.33 -10.61
CA GLY A 21 -8.66 -2.33 -11.97
C GLY A 21 -7.56 -2.54 -13.02
N SER A 22 -6.38 -1.94 -12.81
CA SER A 22 -5.21 -2.13 -13.66
C SER A 22 -4.68 -3.57 -13.69
N ARG A 23 -5.02 -4.40 -12.70
CA ARG A 23 -4.56 -5.79 -12.63
C ARG A 23 -5.58 -6.80 -13.14
N MET A 24 -6.87 -6.45 -13.08
CA MET A 24 -7.96 -7.33 -13.56
C MET A 24 -8.39 -7.05 -15.00
N GLY A 25 -8.18 -5.83 -15.50
CA GLY A 25 -8.54 -5.46 -16.86
C GLY A 25 -7.42 -5.77 -17.85
N GLY A 26 -7.75 -6.42 -18.97
CA GLY A 26 -6.89 -6.47 -20.17
C GLY A 26 -6.71 -5.13 -20.89
N ALA A 27 -6.98 -4.02 -20.20
CA ALA A 27 -6.64 -2.68 -20.64
C ALA A 27 -5.12 -2.49 -20.48
N SER A 28 -4.55 -1.60 -21.30
CA SER A 28 -3.12 -1.27 -21.28
C SER A 28 -2.56 -1.23 -19.87
N LEU A 29 -1.44 -1.93 -19.63
CA LEU A 29 -0.75 -1.93 -18.35
C LEU A 29 -0.59 -0.47 -17.89
N PRO A 30 -0.94 -0.15 -16.63
CA PRO A 30 -0.75 1.19 -16.11
C PRO A 30 0.72 1.56 -16.26
N THR A 31 0.96 2.77 -16.72
CA THR A 31 2.31 3.31 -16.81
C THR A 31 2.95 3.37 -15.42
N ALA A 32 4.28 3.36 -15.37
CA ALA A 32 5.00 3.52 -14.11
C ALA A 32 4.62 4.83 -13.38
N ASP A 33 4.24 5.88 -14.14
CA ASP A 33 3.79 7.14 -13.56
C ASP A 33 2.41 7.02 -12.90
N GLU A 34 1.45 6.35 -13.55
CA GLU A 34 0.11 6.11 -12.98
C GLU A 34 0.16 5.25 -11.71
N LEU A 35 1.01 4.21 -11.72
CA LEU A 35 1.28 3.42 -10.52
C LEU A 35 1.93 4.27 -9.44
N GLY A 36 2.92 5.10 -9.80
CA GLY A 36 3.56 6.05 -8.90
C GLY A 36 2.56 7.00 -8.24
N GLN A 37 1.62 7.54 -9.01
CA GLN A 37 0.56 8.41 -8.48
C GLN A 37 -0.37 7.68 -7.51
N CYS A 38 -0.71 6.41 -7.78
CA CYS A 38 -1.56 5.60 -6.90
C CYS A 38 -0.90 5.29 -5.54
N VAL A 39 0.42 5.09 -5.51
CA VAL A 39 1.13 4.68 -4.29
C VAL A 39 1.69 5.84 -3.48
N ARG A 40 1.94 6.99 -4.11
CA ARG A 40 2.53 8.20 -3.47
C ARG A 40 1.89 8.59 -2.14
N PRO A 41 0.55 8.57 -1.99
CA PRO A 41 -0.10 8.94 -0.72
C PRO A 41 0.16 7.97 0.44
N PHE A 42 0.61 6.74 0.15
CA PHE A 42 0.93 5.72 1.14
C PHE A 42 2.43 5.71 1.50
N LEU A 43 3.32 6.23 0.64
CA LEU A 43 4.77 6.20 0.87
C LEU A 43 5.20 6.73 2.25
N PRO A 44 4.71 7.89 2.76
CA PRO A 44 5.15 8.40 4.06
C PRO A 44 4.87 7.44 5.22
N VAL A 45 3.72 6.76 5.21
CA VAL A 45 3.37 5.80 6.28
C VAL A 45 4.16 4.50 6.14
N LEU A 46 4.44 4.06 4.91
CA LEU A 46 5.24 2.85 4.67
C LEU A 46 6.71 3.04 5.07
N PHE A 47 7.31 4.19 4.74
CA PHE A 47 8.65 4.52 5.21
C PHE A 47 8.71 4.63 6.73
N ALA A 48 7.73 5.27 7.37
CA ALA A 48 7.68 5.34 8.83
C ALA A 48 7.54 3.95 9.49
N LEU A 49 6.87 2.99 8.84
CA LEU A 49 6.80 1.60 9.30
C LEU A 49 8.13 0.88 9.14
N ALA A 50 8.81 1.06 8.00
CA ALA A 50 10.14 0.50 7.76
C ALA A 50 11.16 1.01 8.79
N ASP A 51 11.18 2.32 9.04
CA ASP A 51 12.08 2.96 10.02
C ASP A 51 11.83 2.41 11.44
N ARG A 52 10.56 2.28 11.84
CA ARG A 52 10.18 1.69 13.14
C ARG A 52 10.55 0.22 13.27
N ALA A 53 10.54 -0.52 12.16
CA ALA A 53 10.95 -1.92 12.14
C ALA A 53 12.47 -2.10 12.15
N GLY A 54 13.25 -1.01 12.00
CA GLY A 54 14.71 -1.05 12.01
C GLY A 54 15.31 -1.83 10.83
N VAL A 55 14.62 -1.87 9.68
CA VAL A 55 15.12 -2.57 8.50
C VAL A 55 16.33 -1.84 7.92
N ALA A 56 17.38 -2.58 7.53
CA ALA A 56 18.62 -2.00 7.01
C ALA A 56 18.42 -1.32 5.64
N ASP A 57 17.63 -1.95 4.76
CA ASP A 57 17.25 -1.39 3.47
C ASP A 57 15.77 -1.00 3.47
N ARG A 58 15.50 0.27 3.78
CA ARG A 58 14.15 0.84 3.84
C ARG A 58 13.45 0.85 2.48
N GLU A 59 14.19 1.05 1.39
CA GLU A 59 13.61 1.19 0.06
C GLU A 59 13.17 -0.17 -0.47
N ALA A 60 14.01 -1.19 -0.31
CA ALA A 60 13.64 -2.56 -0.61
C ALA A 60 12.45 -3.04 0.24
N ALA A 61 12.40 -2.66 1.53
CA ALA A 61 11.28 -3.00 2.39
C ALA A 61 9.97 -2.35 1.94
N VAL A 62 9.98 -1.04 1.63
CA VAL A 62 8.80 -0.32 1.13
C VAL A 62 8.36 -0.85 -0.22
N PHE A 63 9.29 -1.16 -1.11
CA PHE A 63 8.99 -1.82 -2.39
C PHE A 63 8.27 -3.16 -2.17
N ALA A 64 8.78 -4.01 -1.27
CA ALA A 64 8.15 -5.28 -0.95
C ALA A 64 6.76 -5.13 -0.31
N MET A 65 6.53 -4.08 0.49
CA MET A 65 5.20 -3.77 1.05
C MET A 65 4.22 -3.33 -0.05
N LEU A 66 4.66 -2.50 -0.99
CA LEU A 66 3.84 -2.04 -2.11
C LEU A 66 3.50 -3.18 -3.07
N ASP A 67 4.47 -4.07 -3.35
CA ASP A 67 4.25 -5.26 -4.16
C ASP A 67 3.17 -6.16 -3.55
N GLU A 68 3.22 -6.41 -2.23
CA GLU A 68 2.18 -7.18 -1.52
C GLU A 68 0.81 -6.46 -1.58
N VAL A 69 0.77 -5.13 -1.40
CA VAL A 69 -0.46 -4.34 -1.53
C VAL A 69 -1.05 -4.45 -2.93
N GLN A 70 -0.23 -4.29 -3.97
CA GLN A 70 -0.64 -4.48 -5.36
C GLN A 70 -1.08 -5.92 -5.62
N HIS A 71 -0.44 -6.90 -4.96
CA HIS A 71 -0.81 -8.30 -5.07
C HIS A 71 -2.22 -8.59 -4.51
N TRP A 72 -2.65 -7.87 -3.49
CA TRP A 72 -3.91 -8.20 -2.79
C TRP A 72 -5.01 -7.14 -2.92
N CYS A 73 -4.74 -6.01 -3.60
CA CYS A 73 -5.67 -4.88 -3.69
C CYS A 73 -7.06 -5.23 -4.25
N HIS A 74 -7.14 -6.24 -5.14
CA HIS A 74 -8.39 -6.75 -5.69
C HIS A 74 -9.36 -7.32 -4.64
N CYS A 75 -8.84 -7.75 -3.49
CA CYS A 75 -9.61 -8.28 -2.37
C CYS A 75 -9.84 -7.25 -1.27
N TRP A 76 -9.39 -6.01 -1.41
CA TRP A 76 -9.49 -5.03 -0.32
C TRP A 76 -10.94 -4.72 0.05
N GLU A 77 -11.82 -4.47 -0.92
CA GLU A 77 -13.20 -4.04 -0.63
C GLU A 77 -13.99 -5.07 0.20
N SER A 78 -13.72 -6.37 0.01
CA SER A 78 -14.39 -7.44 0.76
C SER A 78 -14.00 -7.47 2.24
N THR A 79 -12.91 -6.79 2.63
CA THR A 79 -12.49 -6.69 4.04
C THR A 79 -13.32 -5.69 4.84
N GLY A 80 -14.04 -4.77 4.18
CA GLY A 80 -14.78 -3.69 4.83
C GLY A 80 -13.88 -2.65 5.54
N LEU A 81 -12.56 -2.75 5.42
CA LEU A 81 -11.62 -1.83 6.05
C LEU A 81 -11.43 -0.56 5.21
N PRO A 82 -11.16 0.60 5.84
CA PRO A 82 -10.69 1.77 5.11
C PRO A 82 -9.38 1.47 4.34
N ALA A 83 -9.23 2.03 3.14
CA ALA A 83 -8.09 1.77 2.25
C ALA A 83 -6.74 1.90 2.94
N ARG A 84 -6.52 3.03 3.61
CA ARG A 84 -5.28 3.30 4.36
C ARG A 84 -5.03 2.30 5.48
N ALA A 85 -6.07 1.89 6.21
CA ALA A 85 -5.95 0.92 7.29
C ALA A 85 -5.58 -0.47 6.74
N TRP A 86 -6.18 -0.86 5.62
CA TRP A 86 -5.86 -2.12 4.95
C TRP A 86 -4.43 -2.14 4.40
N VAL A 87 -3.99 -1.07 3.72
CA VAL A 87 -2.60 -0.92 3.23
C VAL A 87 -1.60 -1.05 4.37
N VAL A 88 -1.83 -0.35 5.49
CA VAL A 88 -0.97 -0.44 6.68
C VAL A 88 -0.95 -1.86 7.25
N GLY A 89 -2.11 -2.52 7.32
CA GLY A 89 -2.20 -3.91 7.79
C GLY A 89 -1.40 -4.89 6.92
N MET A 90 -1.49 -4.76 5.60
CA MET A 90 -0.71 -5.57 4.65
C MET A 90 0.79 -5.30 4.77
N ALA A 91 1.20 -4.03 4.88
CA ALA A 91 2.58 -3.63 5.10
C ALA A 91 3.16 -4.23 6.39
N GLN A 92 2.41 -4.17 7.50
CA GLN A 92 2.81 -4.76 8.78
C GLN A 92 2.88 -6.29 8.73
N LYS A 93 1.98 -6.95 7.99
CA LYS A 93 2.06 -8.40 7.73
C LYS A 93 3.37 -8.73 7.02
N ARG A 94 3.71 -7.99 5.96
CA ARG A 94 4.94 -8.22 5.18
C ARG A 94 6.21 -8.00 6.01
N LEU A 95 6.25 -6.96 6.83
CA LEU A 95 7.37 -6.68 7.74
C LEU A 95 7.58 -7.79 8.76
N ARG A 96 6.50 -8.31 9.37
CA ARG A 96 6.59 -9.45 10.30
C ARG A 96 7.14 -10.70 9.62
N GLN A 97 6.72 -10.98 8.39
CA GLN A 97 7.26 -12.10 7.62
C GLN A 97 8.75 -11.92 7.30
N TYR A 98 9.16 -10.71 6.94
CA TYR A 98 10.57 -10.38 6.69
C TYR A 98 11.45 -10.61 7.93
N GLN A 99 10.97 -10.18 9.11
CA GLN A 99 11.68 -10.37 10.38
C GLN A 99 11.83 -11.86 10.76
N LEU A 100 10.81 -12.67 10.50
CA LEU A 100 10.87 -14.13 10.76
C LEU A 100 11.84 -14.85 9.81
N SER A 101 11.94 -14.43 8.55
CA SER A 101 12.87 -15.03 7.58
C SER A 101 14.34 -14.70 7.85
N ASN A 102 14.64 -13.55 8.46
CA ASN A 102 16.02 -13.15 8.79
C ASN A 102 16.50 -13.66 10.17
N GLN A 103 15.71 -14.50 10.85
CA GLN A 103 16.07 -15.11 12.15
C GLN A 103 16.54 -16.58 12.05
N HIS A 104 16.63 -17.14 10.84
CA HIS A 104 17.18 -18.46 10.55
C HIS A 104 18.46 -18.36 9.73
#